data_AF-A0A818A3U8-F1
#
_entry.id   AF-A0A818A3U8-F1
#
_cell.length_a   1.000
_cell.length_b   1.000
_cell.length_c   1.000
_cell.angle_alpha   90.00
_cell.angle_beta   90.00
_cell.angle_gamma   90.00
#
_symmetry.space_group_name_H-M   'P 1'
#
loop_
_entity.id
_entity.type
_entity.pdbx_description
1 polymer ?
#
loop_
_entity_poly.entity_id
_entity_poly.type
_entity_poly.pdbx_seq_one_letter_code
_entity_poly.pdbx_strand_id
1 'polypeptide(L)'
;MEKFGVALIIFTLFWGLIGIVLPFLIPKGPNKRLIQIMLILTSACCWLFWLCFYLHQWKPLFGPQLKSTEARILRSLWGQDHCCRRRRRRRRRRRRRRRRRRRRRRYTINVHGFPLISIINTPKFITFTLSREHGLAAGVAVSSWFVLQYMGVNVMKARKRYNIEYPKLYAAESDQESKTFNCIQRGHQHTLEVYPEFLLMLGLGSIRYPLISSVGGVIWLVGRIVFFRGYATGHAEKRRYGSFGYFGLFTMMGCAIKSIYDLIRA
;
A
#
# COMPACT_ATOMS: atom_id res chain seq x y z
N MET A 1 -15.82 -1.24 23.37
CA MET A 1 -15.07 -2.33 22.72
C MET A 1 -16.00 -3.37 22.08
N GLU A 2 -17.22 -3.57 22.60
CA GLU A 2 -18.16 -4.60 22.11
C GLU A 2 -18.57 -4.46 20.64
N LYS A 3 -18.77 -3.24 20.11
CA LYS A 3 -19.19 -3.05 18.70
C LYS A 3 -18.14 -3.43 17.66
N PHE A 4 -16.86 -3.41 18.02
CA PHE A 4 -15.75 -3.76 17.12
C PHE A 4 -15.54 -5.28 17.03
N GLY A 5 -15.75 -6.03 18.11
CA GLY A 5 -15.67 -7.49 18.05
C GLY A 5 -16.74 -8.09 17.13
N VAL A 6 -17.94 -7.49 17.11
CA VAL A 6 -19.08 -7.96 16.32
C VAL A 6 -18.79 -7.92 14.81
N ALA A 7 -18.18 -6.86 14.30
CA ALA A 7 -17.85 -6.77 12.87
C ALA A 7 -16.84 -7.85 12.43
N LEU A 8 -15.84 -8.13 13.27
CA LEU A 8 -14.82 -9.15 13.01
C LEU A 8 -15.41 -10.56 12.98
N ILE A 9 -16.31 -10.86 13.91
CA ILE A 9 -16.99 -12.16 13.98
C ILE A 9 -17.89 -12.34 12.76
N ILE A 10 -18.71 -11.34 12.41
CA ILE A 10 -19.64 -11.43 11.26
C ILE A 10 -18.88 -11.65 9.95
N PHE A 11 -17.84 -10.86 9.67
CA PHE A 11 -17.08 -10.98 8.43
C PHE A 11 -16.29 -12.29 8.34
N THR A 12 -15.73 -12.76 9.46
CA THR A 12 -14.99 -14.03 9.50
C THR A 12 -15.92 -15.21 9.30
N LEU A 13 -17.12 -15.19 9.89
CA LEU A 13 -18.13 -16.23 9.67
C LEU A 13 -18.67 -16.20 8.23
N PHE A 14 -18.92 -15.03 7.66
CA PHE A 14 -19.40 -14.89 6.28
C PHE A 14 -18.41 -15.48 5.26
N TRP A 15 -17.14 -15.05 5.29
CA TRP A 15 -16.13 -15.57 4.37
C TRP A 15 -15.69 -17.00 4.71
N GLY A 16 -15.67 -17.36 5.99
CA GLY A 16 -15.46 -18.74 6.42
C GLY A 16 -16.51 -19.69 5.86
N LEU A 17 -17.79 -19.30 5.89
CA LEU A 17 -18.88 -20.08 5.28
C LEU A 17 -18.70 -20.19 3.76
N ILE A 18 -18.36 -19.11 3.07
CA ILE A 18 -18.12 -19.13 1.61
C ILE A 18 -16.91 -19.99 1.25
N GLY A 19 -15.82 -19.91 2.02
CA GLY A 19 -14.58 -20.65 1.75
C GLY A 19 -14.65 -22.12 2.15
N ILE A 20 -15.49 -22.49 3.13
CA ILE A 20 -15.57 -23.86 3.65
C ILE A 20 -16.81 -24.58 3.10
N VAL A 21 -18.00 -23.98 3.16
CA VAL A 21 -19.27 -24.67 2.84
C VAL A 21 -19.53 -24.69 1.34
N LEU A 22 -19.31 -23.57 0.64
CA LEU A 22 -19.64 -23.43 -0.78
C LEU A 22 -18.88 -24.43 -1.69
N PRO A 23 -17.58 -24.75 -1.46
CA PRO A 23 -16.86 -25.75 -2.25
C PRO A 23 -17.47 -27.16 -2.20
N PHE A 24 -18.19 -27.52 -1.13
CA PHE A 24 -18.85 -28.83 -1.03
C PHE A 24 -20.17 -28.90 -1.81
N LEU A 25 -20.85 -27.77 -1.99
CA LEU A 25 -22.15 -27.66 -2.69
C LEU A 25 -22.01 -27.68 -4.22
N ILE A 26 -20.78 -27.65 -4.76
CA ILE A 26 -20.55 -27.57 -6.20
C ILE A 26 -20.86 -28.93 -6.86
N PRO A 27 -21.75 -28.96 -7.88
CA PRO A 27 -22.10 -30.18 -8.60
C PRO A 27 -20.87 -30.81 -9.26
N LYS A 28 -20.89 -32.13 -9.42
CA LYS A 28 -19.79 -32.88 -10.04
C LYS A 28 -19.70 -32.48 -11.52
N GLY A 29 -18.54 -31.94 -11.93
CA GLY A 29 -18.24 -31.57 -13.32
C GLY A 29 -16.73 -31.68 -13.59
N PRO A 30 -16.31 -31.63 -14.87
CA PRO A 30 -14.92 -31.87 -15.27
C PRO A 30 -13.91 -30.90 -14.63
N ASN A 31 -14.32 -29.66 -14.36
CA ASN A 31 -13.46 -28.62 -13.78
C ASN A 31 -13.74 -28.35 -12.29
N LYS A 32 -14.37 -29.29 -11.57
CA LYS A 32 -14.81 -29.09 -10.17
C LYS A 32 -13.68 -28.66 -9.23
N ARG A 33 -12.51 -29.31 -9.30
CA ARG A 33 -11.36 -28.98 -8.43
C ARG A 33 -10.84 -27.57 -8.67
N LEU A 34 -10.82 -27.13 -9.92
CA LEU A 34 -10.36 -25.79 -10.26
C LEU A 34 -11.30 -24.73 -9.67
N ILE A 35 -12.61 -24.90 -9.82
CA ILE A 35 -13.62 -23.98 -9.29
C ILE A 35 -13.57 -23.96 -7.74
N GLN A 36 -13.38 -25.11 -7.10
CA GLN A 36 -13.21 -25.19 -5.64
C GLN A 36 -12.00 -24.39 -5.15
N ILE A 37 -10.84 -24.56 -5.80
CA ILE A 37 -9.61 -23.85 -5.42
C ILE A 37 -9.74 -22.34 -5.67
N MET A 38 -10.36 -21.94 -6.79
CA MET A 38 -10.60 -20.53 -7.08
C MET A 38 -11.51 -19.88 -6.02
N LEU A 39 -12.56 -20.57 -5.55
CA LEU A 39 -13.45 -20.07 -4.49
C LEU A 39 -12.77 -19.98 -3.13
N ILE A 40 -12.00 -21.00 -2.75
CA ILE A 40 -11.23 -21.01 -1.48
C ILE A 40 -10.21 -19.87 -1.48
N LEU A 41 -9.43 -19.73 -2.56
CA LEU A 41 -8.41 -18.70 -2.67
C LEU A 41 -9.01 -17.28 -2.69
N THR A 42 -10.12 -17.11 -3.40
CA THR A 42 -10.84 -15.82 -3.44
C THR A 42 -11.36 -15.45 -2.06
N SER A 43 -11.99 -16.38 -1.35
CA SER A 43 -12.47 -16.14 0.01
C SER A 43 -11.33 -15.80 0.97
N ALA A 44 -10.22 -16.54 0.92
CA ALA A 44 -9.04 -16.29 1.73
C ALA A 44 -8.42 -14.91 1.45
N CYS A 45 -8.30 -14.53 0.18
CA CYS A 45 -7.74 -13.24 -0.23
C CYS A 45 -8.64 -12.07 0.22
N CYS A 46 -9.96 -12.19 0.01
CA CYS A 46 -10.94 -11.18 0.43
C CYS A 46 -10.97 -11.02 1.96
N TRP A 47 -10.89 -12.12 2.70
CA TRP A 47 -10.83 -12.09 4.16
C TRP A 47 -9.53 -11.47 4.67
N LEU A 48 -8.38 -11.86 4.13
CA LEU A 48 -7.06 -11.28 4.50
C LEU A 48 -7.00 -9.78 4.21
N PHE A 49 -7.43 -9.36 3.02
CA PHE A 49 -7.46 -7.96 2.65
C PHE A 49 -8.32 -7.15 3.62
N TRP A 50 -9.57 -7.59 3.86
CA TRP A 50 -10.47 -6.94 4.80
C TRP A 50 -9.88 -6.87 6.21
N LEU A 51 -9.29 -7.97 6.69
CA LEU A 51 -8.67 -8.04 8.01
C LEU A 51 -7.51 -7.03 8.14
N CYS A 52 -6.65 -6.91 7.13
CA CYS A 52 -5.55 -5.94 7.15
C CYS A 52 -6.05 -4.49 7.29
N PHE A 53 -7.08 -4.09 6.54
CA PHE A 53 -7.66 -2.75 6.68
C PHE A 53 -8.35 -2.55 8.03
N TYR A 54 -9.04 -3.58 8.50
CA TYR A 54 -9.72 -3.55 9.79
C TYR A 54 -8.72 -3.40 10.95
N LEU A 55 -7.60 -4.14 10.92
CA LEU A 55 -6.50 -4.01 11.88
C LEU A 55 -5.82 -2.64 11.79
N HIS A 56 -5.71 -2.05 10.60
CA HIS A 56 -5.15 -0.70 10.43
C HIS A 56 -6.00 0.39 11.12
N GLN A 57 -7.32 0.18 11.17
CA GLN A 57 -8.25 1.05 11.88
C GLN A 57 -8.34 0.71 13.37
N TRP A 58 -7.86 -0.47 13.79
CA TRP A 58 -7.94 -0.93 15.16
C TRP A 58 -6.86 -0.28 16.00
N LYS A 59 -7.28 0.68 16.84
CA LYS A 59 -6.40 1.55 17.63
C LYS A 59 -5.41 2.29 16.72
N PRO A 60 -5.83 3.42 16.12
CA PRO A 60 -4.91 4.22 15.31
C PRO A 60 -3.71 4.58 16.18
N LEU A 61 -2.51 4.13 15.77
CA LEU A 61 -1.25 4.43 16.46
C LEU A 61 -1.05 5.95 16.61
N PHE A 62 -1.68 6.72 15.72
CA PHE A 62 -1.72 8.18 15.74
C PHE A 62 -3.13 8.67 16.08
N GLY A 63 -3.28 9.29 17.25
CA GLY A 63 -4.44 10.14 17.52
C GLY A 63 -4.49 11.36 16.58
N PRO A 64 -5.60 12.12 16.56
CA PRO A 64 -5.66 13.37 15.79
C PRO A 64 -4.52 14.29 16.20
N GLN A 65 -3.63 14.58 15.24
CA GLN A 65 -2.47 15.45 15.44
C GLN A 65 -2.92 16.91 15.48
N LEU A 66 -3.48 17.34 16.60
CA LEU A 66 -3.84 18.74 16.83
C LEU A 66 -2.59 19.51 17.22
N LYS A 67 -2.30 20.62 16.55
CA LYS A 67 -1.29 21.58 17.00
C LYS A 67 -1.67 22.04 18.40
N SER A 68 -0.69 22.29 19.24
CA SER A 68 -0.91 22.67 20.64
C SER A 68 -1.84 23.89 20.80
N THR A 69 -1.86 24.78 19.80
CA THR A 69 -2.81 25.91 19.70
C THR A 69 -4.24 25.45 19.44
N GLU A 70 -4.48 24.59 18.44
CA GLU A 70 -5.81 24.06 18.11
C GLU A 70 -6.36 23.20 19.26
N ALA A 71 -5.54 22.36 19.87
CA ALA A 71 -5.93 21.56 21.04
C ALA A 71 -6.38 22.44 22.23
N ARG A 72 -5.71 23.59 22.43
CA ARG A 72 -6.05 24.57 23.49
C ARG A 72 -7.37 25.29 23.18
N ILE A 73 -7.59 25.65 21.92
CA ILE A 73 -8.86 26.24 21.44
C ILE A 73 -9.99 25.24 21.59
N LEU A 74 -9.80 24.00 21.14
CA LEU A 74 -10.78 22.92 21.25
C LEU A 74 -11.16 22.66 22.71
N ARG A 75 -10.17 22.58 23.62
CA ARG A 75 -10.40 22.45 25.06
C ARG A 75 -11.14 23.66 25.65
N SER A 76 -10.89 24.87 25.14
CA SER A 76 -11.60 26.07 25.57
C SER A 76 -13.08 26.08 25.14
N LEU A 77 -13.38 25.64 23.92
CA LEU A 77 -14.75 25.57 23.38
C LEU A 77 -15.55 24.44 24.05
N TRP A 78 -14.98 23.23 24.12
CA TRP A 78 -15.64 22.09 24.73
C TRP A 78 -15.79 22.22 26.26
N GLY A 79 -14.86 22.93 26.92
CA GLY A 79 -14.94 23.27 28.34
C GLY A 79 -16.06 24.26 28.68
N GLN A 80 -16.56 25.03 27.70
CA GLN A 80 -17.63 26.00 27.93
C GLN A 80 -19.03 25.36 28.03
N ASP A 81 -19.29 24.23 27.37
CA ASP A 81 -20.63 23.62 27.34
C ASP A 81 -21.09 23.11 28.72
N HIS A 82 -20.19 22.48 29.48
CA HIS A 82 -20.47 22.04 30.85
C HIS A 82 -20.67 23.22 31.81
N CYS A 83 -19.89 24.30 31.62
CA CYS A 83 -19.99 25.51 32.44
C CYS A 83 -21.26 26.30 32.10
N CYS A 84 -21.70 26.34 30.85
CA CYS A 84 -22.90 27.05 30.41
C CYS A 84 -24.19 26.32 30.83
N ARG A 85 -24.23 24.98 30.79
CA ARG A 85 -25.33 24.18 31.39
C ARG A 85 -25.40 24.35 32.91
N ARG A 86 -24.27 24.27 33.62
CA ARG A 86 -24.21 24.55 35.07
C ARG A 86 -24.55 26.00 35.41
N ARG A 87 -24.12 26.97 34.60
CA ARG A 87 -24.47 28.40 34.73
C ARG A 87 -25.93 28.66 34.41
N ARG A 88 -26.59 27.97 33.47
CA ARG A 88 -28.05 28.06 33.24
C ARG A 88 -28.84 27.47 34.40
N ARG A 89 -28.45 26.31 34.95
CA ARG A 89 -29.06 25.75 36.19
C ARG A 89 -28.82 26.65 37.41
N ARG A 90 -27.59 27.16 37.59
CA ARG A 90 -27.25 28.15 38.62
C ARG A 90 -27.91 29.51 38.37
N ARG A 91 -28.17 29.94 37.12
CA ARG A 91 -28.93 31.16 36.77
C ARG A 91 -30.43 30.97 36.98
N ARG A 92 -31.01 29.77 36.79
CA ARG A 92 -32.39 29.47 37.23
C ARG A 92 -32.51 29.50 38.76
N ARG A 93 -31.56 28.88 39.49
CA ARG A 93 -31.47 28.98 40.97
C ARG A 93 -31.15 30.41 41.46
N ARG A 94 -30.30 31.15 40.74
CA ARG A 94 -29.96 32.55 41.04
C ARG A 94 -31.03 33.54 40.57
N ARG A 95 -31.88 33.27 39.58
CA ARG A 95 -33.06 34.09 39.26
C ARG A 95 -34.12 33.98 40.37
N ARG A 96 -34.29 32.78 40.95
CA ARG A 96 -35.04 32.61 42.21
C ARG A 96 -34.42 33.40 43.38
N ARG A 97 -33.09 33.51 43.47
CA ARG A 97 -32.39 34.30 44.52
C ARG A 97 -32.17 35.79 44.20
N ARG A 98 -32.21 36.22 42.93
CA ARG A 98 -31.93 37.61 42.47
C ARG A 98 -33.16 38.50 42.43
N ARG A 99 -34.36 37.97 42.68
CA ARG A 99 -35.46 38.79 43.22
C ARG A 99 -35.16 39.31 44.65
N ARG A 100 -34.13 38.79 45.35
CA ARG A 100 -33.81 39.20 46.72
C ARG A 100 -32.58 40.10 46.90
N ARG A 101 -31.68 40.30 45.93
CA ARG A 101 -30.48 41.15 46.14
C ARG A 101 -30.08 41.90 44.88
N ARG A 102 -30.66 43.10 44.73
CA ARG A 102 -30.09 44.21 43.96
C ARG A 102 -28.78 44.67 44.62
N ARG A 103 -27.87 45.22 43.80
CA ARG A 103 -26.64 45.99 44.15
C ARG A 103 -25.44 45.20 44.70
N ARG A 104 -24.40 45.03 43.86
CA ARG A 104 -23.02 45.57 44.05
C ARG A 104 -22.00 45.01 43.03
N ARG A 105 -21.35 45.98 42.37
CA ARG A 105 -19.95 46.12 41.88
C ARG A 105 -19.31 45.10 40.90
N ARG A 106 -19.08 45.62 39.68
CA ARG A 106 -17.84 45.85 38.90
C ARG A 106 -16.68 44.82 38.97
N TYR A 107 -16.16 44.58 37.77
CA TYR A 107 -15.14 43.63 37.30
C TYR A 107 -13.73 44.23 37.42
N THR A 108 -12.72 43.43 37.75
CA THR A 108 -11.31 43.60 37.36
C THR A 108 -10.64 42.22 37.39
N ILE A 109 -10.10 41.75 36.26
CA ILE A 109 -9.28 40.54 36.16
C ILE A 109 -7.84 41.00 35.95
N ASN A 110 -6.98 40.75 36.94
CA ASN A 110 -5.53 40.87 36.79
C ASN A 110 -4.98 39.59 36.17
N VAL A 111 -4.19 39.73 35.11
CA VAL A 111 -3.42 38.64 34.48
C VAL A 111 -1.95 38.91 34.78
N HIS A 112 -1.43 38.34 35.85
CA HIS A 112 -0.01 38.34 36.16
C HIS A 112 0.55 36.92 36.02
N GLY A 113 1.65 36.81 35.27
CA GLY A 113 2.67 35.78 35.45
C GLY A 113 2.49 34.50 34.65
N PHE A 114 3.21 34.38 33.53
CA PHE A 114 3.66 33.08 33.03
C PHE A 114 5.13 33.21 32.62
N PRO A 115 6.08 32.62 33.37
CA PRO A 115 7.48 32.67 33.01
C PRO A 115 7.77 31.69 31.88
N LEU A 116 8.69 32.11 31.02
CA LEU A 116 9.41 31.30 30.06
C LEU A 116 10.02 30.08 30.74
N ILE A 117 9.57 28.88 30.38
CA ILE A 117 10.36 27.65 30.51
C ILE A 117 10.50 27.09 29.10
N SER A 118 11.55 27.56 28.44
CA SER A 118 12.11 27.03 27.20
C SER A 118 12.86 25.73 27.51
N ILE A 119 12.15 24.62 27.64
CA ILE A 119 12.74 23.28 27.46
C ILE A 119 11.73 22.45 26.69
N ILE A 120 11.68 22.68 25.37
CA ILE A 120 10.92 21.85 24.45
C ILE A 120 11.88 20.74 24.02
N ASN A 121 11.76 19.57 24.66
CA ASN A 121 12.12 18.33 24.00
C ASN A 121 11.20 18.23 22.78
N THR A 122 11.70 18.61 21.61
CA THR A 122 10.95 18.48 20.35
C THR A 122 10.79 16.99 20.07
N PRO A 123 9.57 16.44 20.00
CA PRO A 123 9.41 15.12 19.42
C PRO A 123 9.92 15.19 17.97
N LYS A 124 10.85 14.30 17.61
CA LYS A 124 11.32 14.12 16.23
C LYS A 124 10.12 13.72 15.38
N PHE A 125 9.45 14.69 14.75
CA PHE A 125 8.51 14.40 13.68
C PHE A 125 9.32 13.96 12.46
N ILE A 126 9.23 12.68 12.10
CA ILE A 126 9.73 12.20 10.81
C ILE A 126 8.80 12.79 9.75
N THR A 127 9.19 13.94 9.20
CA THR A 127 8.52 14.56 8.07
C THR A 127 9.03 13.88 6.81
N PHE A 128 8.18 13.12 6.13
CA PHE A 128 8.49 12.52 4.83
C PHE A 128 8.52 13.64 3.78
N THR A 129 9.67 14.29 3.66
CA THR A 129 9.89 15.28 2.61
C THR A 129 10.20 14.52 1.33
N LEU A 130 9.23 14.49 0.41
CA LEU A 130 9.42 13.86 -0.90
C LEU A 130 10.45 14.67 -1.68
N SER A 131 11.72 14.31 -1.52
CA SER A 131 12.84 14.95 -2.23
C SER A 131 12.71 14.73 -3.74
N ARG A 132 13.28 15.65 -4.53
CA ARG A 132 13.31 15.61 -6.00
C ARG A 132 13.79 14.25 -6.56
N GLU A 133 14.68 13.58 -5.84
CA GLU A 133 15.24 12.28 -6.22
C GLU A 133 14.21 11.15 -6.24
N HIS A 134 13.18 11.20 -5.40
CA HIS A 134 12.10 10.20 -5.40
C HIS A 134 11.29 10.25 -6.71
N GLY A 135 11.28 11.41 -7.39
CA GLY A 135 10.70 11.55 -8.72
C GLY A 135 11.39 10.68 -9.77
N LEU A 136 12.69 10.39 -9.61
CA LEU A 136 13.43 9.48 -10.49
C LEU A 136 12.94 8.04 -10.30
N ALA A 137 12.76 7.59 -9.06
CA ALA A 137 12.27 6.25 -8.76
C ALA A 137 10.84 6.05 -9.29
N ALA A 138 9.99 7.07 -9.14
CA ALA A 138 8.65 7.07 -9.74
C ALA A 138 8.70 7.03 -11.27
N GLY A 139 9.61 7.80 -11.89
CA GLY A 139 9.85 7.76 -13.34
C GLY A 139 10.28 6.38 -13.82
N VAL A 140 11.14 5.69 -13.08
CA VAL A 140 11.56 4.31 -13.38
C VAL A 140 10.36 3.36 -13.32
N ALA A 141 9.52 3.45 -12.29
CA ALA A 141 8.31 2.62 -12.16
C ALA A 141 7.29 2.87 -13.29
N VAL A 142 7.15 4.12 -13.77
CA VAL A 142 6.31 4.41 -14.94
C VAL A 142 6.95 3.87 -16.22
N SER A 143 8.27 4.04 -16.38
CA SER A 143 8.99 3.53 -17.55
C SER A 143 8.93 2.01 -17.67
N SER A 144 8.90 1.29 -16.54
CA SER A 144 8.80 -0.17 -16.52
C SER A 144 7.47 -0.68 -17.07
N TRP A 145 6.38 0.08 -16.92
CA TRP A 145 5.10 -0.25 -17.53
C TRP A 145 5.18 -0.24 -19.06
N PHE A 146 5.87 0.75 -19.66
CA PHE A 146 6.08 0.79 -21.11
C PHE A 146 6.90 -0.40 -21.62
N VAL A 147 7.89 -0.86 -20.85
CA VAL A 147 8.67 -2.07 -21.18
C VAL A 147 7.79 -3.33 -21.18
N LEU A 148 6.87 -3.45 -20.22
CA LEU A 148 5.90 -4.55 -20.20
C LEU A 148 4.95 -4.51 -21.41
N GLN A 149 4.44 -3.32 -21.77
CA GLN A 149 3.61 -3.16 -22.96
C GLN A 149 4.36 -3.50 -24.23
N TYR A 150 5.64 -3.12 -24.35
CA TYR A 150 6.50 -3.50 -25.46
C TYR A 150 6.58 -5.03 -25.62
N MET A 151 6.78 -5.78 -24.54
CA MET A 151 6.82 -7.25 -24.59
C MET A 151 5.45 -7.83 -24.95
N GLY A 152 4.36 -7.28 -24.38
CA GLY A 152 3.00 -7.70 -24.69
C GLY A 152 2.62 -7.48 -26.17
N VAL A 153 2.98 -6.33 -26.75
CA VAL A 153 2.76 -6.06 -28.18
C VAL A 153 3.54 -7.03 -29.06
N ASN A 154 4.77 -7.40 -28.68
CA ASN A 154 5.54 -8.40 -29.42
C ASN A 154 4.93 -9.80 -29.35
N VAL A 155 4.36 -10.19 -28.21
CA VAL A 155 3.55 -11.41 -28.10
C VAL A 155 2.36 -11.37 -29.05
N MET A 156 1.62 -10.25 -29.09
CA MET A 156 0.45 -10.12 -29.96
C MET A 156 0.83 -10.14 -31.45
N LYS A 157 1.95 -9.49 -31.81
CA LYS A 157 2.50 -9.57 -33.18
C LYS A 157 2.91 -11.00 -33.53
N ALA A 158 3.54 -11.72 -32.60
CA ALA A 158 3.92 -13.11 -32.80
C ALA A 158 2.67 -14.02 -32.94
N ARG A 159 1.62 -13.80 -32.14
CA ARG A 159 0.35 -14.55 -32.27
C ARG A 159 -0.27 -14.39 -33.65
N LYS A 160 -0.26 -13.17 -34.19
CA LYS A 160 -0.74 -12.89 -35.55
C LYS A 160 0.13 -13.56 -36.62
N ARG A 161 1.45 -13.55 -36.44
CA ARG A 161 2.40 -14.14 -37.39
C ARG A 161 2.28 -15.67 -37.49
N TYR A 162 2.11 -16.35 -36.36
CA TYR A 162 2.04 -17.81 -36.29
C TYR A 162 0.60 -18.34 -36.26
N ASN A 163 -0.40 -17.48 -36.47
CA ASN A 163 -1.83 -17.79 -36.51
C ASN A 163 -2.32 -18.66 -35.34
N ILE A 164 -1.92 -18.29 -34.11
CA ILE A 164 -2.29 -19.04 -32.90
C ILE A 164 -3.57 -18.44 -32.32
N GLU A 165 -4.68 -19.12 -32.58
CA GLU A 165 -6.00 -18.73 -32.06
C GLU A 165 -6.08 -18.87 -30.53
N TYR A 166 -6.82 -17.94 -29.92
CA TYR A 166 -7.28 -18.10 -28.53
C TYR A 166 -8.18 -19.35 -28.46
N PRO A 167 -8.10 -20.18 -27.39
CA PRO A 167 -7.47 -19.97 -26.09
C PRO A 167 -6.06 -20.59 -25.96
N LYS A 168 -5.41 -21.00 -27.05
CA LYS A 168 -4.12 -21.71 -26.97
C LYS A 168 -3.00 -20.79 -26.51
N LEU A 169 -2.37 -21.14 -25.39
CA LEU A 169 -1.29 -20.35 -24.79
C LEU A 169 0.04 -20.56 -25.51
N TYR A 170 0.34 -21.83 -25.82
CA TYR A 170 1.56 -22.30 -26.48
C TYR A 170 1.22 -23.01 -27.79
N ALA A 171 2.14 -22.94 -28.74
CA ALA A 171 2.10 -23.75 -29.96
C ALA A 171 2.59 -25.17 -29.67
N ALA A 172 2.05 -26.16 -30.38
CA ALA A 172 2.56 -27.53 -30.35
C ALA A 172 4.01 -27.56 -30.88
N GLU A 173 4.88 -28.35 -30.24
CA GLU A 173 6.33 -28.35 -30.48
C GLU A 173 6.76 -29.11 -31.76
N SER A 174 6.11 -28.85 -32.90
CA SER A 174 6.50 -29.42 -34.20
C SER A 174 7.62 -28.62 -34.87
N ASP A 175 7.56 -27.28 -34.78
CA ASP A 175 8.34 -26.38 -35.65
C ASP A 175 9.22 -25.38 -34.89
N GLN A 176 10.31 -24.92 -35.53
CA GLN A 176 11.20 -23.89 -34.97
C GLN A 176 10.48 -22.54 -34.76
N GLU A 177 9.49 -22.24 -35.59
CA GLU A 177 8.61 -21.08 -35.46
C GLU A 177 7.73 -21.17 -34.20
N SER A 178 7.16 -22.35 -33.95
CA SER A 178 6.40 -22.66 -32.73
C SER A 178 7.27 -22.52 -31.47
N LYS A 179 8.53 -22.98 -31.53
CA LYS A 179 9.51 -22.79 -30.44
C LYS A 179 9.82 -21.31 -30.21
N THR A 180 9.94 -20.53 -31.28
CA THR A 180 10.19 -19.09 -31.22
C THR A 180 9.02 -18.35 -30.58
N PHE A 181 7.78 -18.69 -30.96
CA PHE A 181 6.58 -18.18 -30.31
C PHE A 181 6.55 -18.52 -28.82
N ASN A 182 6.76 -19.79 -28.47
CA ASN A 182 6.75 -20.26 -27.08
C ASN A 182 7.82 -19.53 -26.24
N CYS A 183 8.99 -19.25 -26.82
CA CYS A 183 10.01 -18.43 -26.16
C CYS A 183 9.53 -17.00 -25.94
N ILE A 184 9.01 -16.30 -26.96
CA ILE A 184 8.48 -14.93 -26.82
C ILE A 184 7.40 -14.86 -25.72
N GLN A 185 6.46 -15.81 -25.74
CA GLN A 185 5.39 -15.92 -24.76
C GLN A 185 5.93 -16.13 -23.34
N ARG A 186 6.84 -17.09 -23.14
CA ARG A 186 7.41 -17.39 -21.83
C ARG A 186 8.29 -16.24 -21.32
N GLY A 187 9.01 -15.55 -22.20
CA GLY A 187 9.83 -14.39 -21.83
C GLY A 187 9.01 -13.23 -21.26
N HIS A 188 7.84 -12.97 -21.86
CA HIS A 188 6.89 -12.00 -21.33
C HIS A 188 6.31 -12.43 -19.98
N GLN A 189 5.84 -13.68 -19.87
CA GLN A 189 5.28 -14.22 -18.62
C GLN A 189 6.28 -14.21 -17.47
N HIS A 190 7.52 -14.64 -17.71
CA HIS A 190 8.57 -14.59 -16.71
C HIS A 190 8.84 -13.15 -16.20
N THR A 191 8.73 -12.16 -17.08
CA THR A 191 8.87 -10.76 -16.67
C THR A 191 7.69 -10.31 -15.80
N LEU A 192 6.46 -10.74 -16.11
CA LEU A 192 5.28 -10.48 -15.28
C LEU A 192 5.35 -11.16 -13.92
N GLU A 193 5.92 -12.36 -13.84
CA GLU A 193 6.11 -13.11 -12.58
C GLU A 193 7.07 -12.36 -11.63
N VAL A 194 8.12 -11.72 -12.16
CA VAL A 194 9.14 -10.99 -11.37
C VAL A 194 8.81 -9.50 -11.18
N TYR A 195 7.83 -8.97 -11.93
CA TYR A 195 7.50 -7.55 -11.89
C TYR A 195 7.02 -7.03 -10.52
N PRO A 196 6.15 -7.75 -9.77
CA PRO A 196 5.75 -7.32 -8.43
C PRO A 196 6.93 -7.23 -7.46
N GLU A 197 7.88 -8.17 -7.55
CA GLU A 197 9.10 -8.17 -6.75
C GLU A 197 9.96 -6.94 -7.06
N PHE A 198 10.14 -6.62 -8.35
CA PHE A 198 10.84 -5.43 -8.80
C PHE A 198 10.23 -4.15 -8.21
N LEU A 199 8.91 -3.98 -8.32
CA LEU A 199 8.22 -2.79 -7.81
C LEU A 199 8.34 -2.69 -6.28
N LEU A 200 8.24 -3.80 -5.58
CA LEU A 200 8.38 -3.85 -4.12
C LEU A 200 9.80 -3.41 -3.68
N MET A 201 10.84 -3.95 -4.33
CA MET A 201 12.22 -3.62 -3.99
C MET A 201 12.58 -2.17 -4.35
N LEU A 202 12.12 -1.68 -5.51
CA LEU A 202 12.27 -0.28 -5.90
C LEU A 202 11.57 0.66 -4.91
N GLY A 203 10.33 0.34 -4.52
CA GLY A 203 9.57 1.09 -3.54
C GLY A 203 10.25 1.16 -2.18
N LEU A 204 10.58 0.00 -1.60
CA LEU A 204 11.22 -0.08 -0.28
C LEU A 204 12.62 0.52 -0.26
N GLY A 205 13.43 0.29 -1.30
CA GLY A 205 14.77 0.88 -1.40
C GLY A 205 14.74 2.39 -1.59
N SER A 206 13.74 2.92 -2.31
CA SER A 206 13.64 4.36 -2.59
C SER A 206 13.20 5.20 -1.39
N ILE A 207 12.70 4.60 -0.31
CA ILE A 207 12.31 5.31 0.92
C ILE A 207 13.48 6.09 1.53
N ARG A 208 14.67 5.48 1.55
CA ARG A 208 15.88 6.07 2.14
C ARG A 208 16.97 6.32 1.10
N TYR A 209 17.02 5.52 0.05
CA TYR A 209 18.04 5.56 -1.00
C TYR A 209 17.42 5.69 -2.41
N PRO A 210 16.73 6.81 -2.72
CA PRO A 210 16.02 7.00 -3.98
C PRO A 210 16.94 6.99 -5.21
N LEU A 211 18.11 7.64 -5.14
CA LEU A 211 19.04 7.70 -6.27
C LEU A 211 19.61 6.33 -6.66
N ILE A 212 20.18 5.61 -5.68
CA ILE A 212 20.81 4.29 -5.91
C ILE A 212 19.77 3.28 -6.39
N SER A 213 18.58 3.30 -5.78
CA SER A 213 17.49 2.40 -6.17
C SER A 213 16.97 2.71 -7.58
N SER A 214 16.93 3.99 -7.98
CA SER A 214 16.57 4.38 -9.35
C SER A 214 17.58 3.87 -10.38
N VAL A 215 18.88 4.00 -10.11
CA VAL A 215 19.94 3.49 -10.99
C VAL A 215 19.86 1.97 -11.12
N GLY A 216 19.69 1.26 -9.99
CA GLY A 216 19.48 -0.19 -10.00
C GLY A 216 18.24 -0.59 -10.80
N GLY A 217 17.17 0.19 -10.72
CA GLY A 217 15.95 -0.03 -11.48
C GLY A 217 16.15 0.14 -12.99
N VAL A 218 16.89 1.17 -13.43
CA VAL A 218 17.25 1.36 -14.85
C VAL A 218 18.10 0.20 -15.37
N ILE A 219 19.12 -0.24 -14.61
CA ILE A 219 19.96 -1.39 -14.97
C ILE A 219 19.10 -2.64 -15.16
N TRP A 220 18.15 -2.87 -14.25
CA TRP A 220 17.23 -4.00 -14.37
C TRP A 220 16.35 -3.90 -15.62
N LEU A 221 15.81 -2.72 -15.95
CA LEU A 221 14.99 -2.53 -17.15
C LEU A 221 15.77 -2.77 -18.44
N VAL A 222 16.99 -2.24 -18.54
CA VAL A 222 17.86 -2.50 -19.70
C VAL A 222 18.19 -3.99 -19.79
N GLY A 223 18.49 -4.64 -18.66
CA GLY A 223 18.68 -6.09 -18.58
C GLY A 223 17.47 -6.88 -19.09
N ARG A 224 16.25 -6.44 -18.75
CA ARG A 224 15.00 -7.07 -19.22
C ARG A 224 14.77 -6.90 -20.71
N ILE A 225 15.09 -5.73 -21.27
CA ILE A 225 15.00 -5.51 -22.71
C ILE A 225 15.97 -6.42 -23.47
N VAL A 226 17.22 -6.54 -23.00
CA VAL A 226 18.24 -7.42 -23.61
C VAL A 226 17.85 -8.89 -23.44
N PHE A 227 17.40 -9.28 -22.24
CA PHE A 227 16.86 -10.62 -21.95
C PHE A 227 15.78 -11.01 -22.96
N PHE A 228 14.77 -10.15 -23.15
CA PHE A 228 13.64 -10.45 -24.03
C PHE A 228 14.06 -10.51 -25.50
N ARG A 229 14.93 -9.61 -25.95
CA ARG A 229 15.48 -9.65 -27.32
C ARG A 229 16.27 -10.92 -27.58
N GLY A 230 17.11 -11.33 -26.64
CA GLY A 230 17.85 -12.59 -26.73
C GLY A 230 16.91 -13.79 -26.76
N TYR A 231 15.89 -13.79 -25.90
CA TYR A 231 14.92 -14.89 -25.82
C TYR A 231 13.99 -15.00 -27.03
N ALA A 232 13.68 -13.87 -27.68
CA ALA A 232 12.84 -13.81 -28.88
C ALA A 232 13.48 -14.47 -30.13
N THR A 233 14.76 -14.85 -30.07
CA THR A 233 15.46 -15.53 -31.17
C THR A 233 15.16 -17.03 -31.27
N GLY A 234 14.35 -17.59 -30.36
CA GLY A 234 13.97 -19.01 -30.36
C GLY A 234 14.99 -19.97 -29.73
N HIS A 235 16.15 -19.47 -29.30
CA HIS A 235 17.11 -20.25 -28.51
C HIS A 235 17.06 -19.82 -27.04
N ALA A 236 16.68 -20.74 -26.15
CA ALA A 236 16.52 -20.45 -24.73
C ALA A 236 17.80 -19.94 -24.06
N GLU A 237 18.98 -20.33 -24.55
CA GLU A 237 20.27 -19.96 -23.96
C GLU A 237 20.63 -18.48 -24.12
N LYS A 238 20.15 -17.84 -25.21
CA LYS A 238 20.43 -16.41 -25.51
C LYS A 238 19.78 -15.46 -24.50
N ARG A 239 18.99 -15.96 -23.55
CA ARG A 239 18.52 -15.20 -22.37
C ARG A 239 19.65 -14.71 -21.46
N ARG A 240 20.78 -15.42 -21.44
CA ARG A 240 21.91 -15.15 -20.52
C ARG A 240 22.52 -13.76 -20.75
N TYR A 241 22.37 -13.19 -21.94
CA TYR A 241 22.82 -11.82 -22.20
C TYR A 241 22.12 -10.77 -21.34
N GLY A 242 20.90 -11.03 -20.85
CA GLY A 242 20.19 -10.12 -19.95
C GLY A 242 20.47 -10.36 -18.45
N SER A 243 21.32 -11.33 -18.09
CA SER A 243 21.58 -11.69 -16.69
C SER A 243 22.25 -10.57 -15.90
N PHE A 244 22.90 -9.60 -16.55
CA PHE A 244 23.43 -8.42 -15.84
C PHE A 244 22.32 -7.59 -15.17
N GLY A 245 21.07 -7.70 -15.60
CA GLY A 245 19.94 -7.03 -14.94
C GLY A 245 19.75 -7.45 -13.48
N TYR A 246 20.24 -8.63 -13.08
CA TYR A 246 20.20 -9.08 -11.69
C TYR A 246 21.09 -8.23 -10.77
N PHE A 247 22.17 -7.61 -11.28
CA PHE A 247 22.95 -6.65 -10.49
C PHE A 247 22.08 -5.47 -10.03
N GLY A 248 21.18 -4.98 -10.90
CA GLY A 248 20.21 -3.95 -10.56
C GLY A 248 19.23 -4.41 -9.47
N LEU A 249 18.71 -5.64 -9.59
CA LEU A 249 17.79 -6.22 -8.60
C LEU A 249 18.45 -6.37 -7.23
N PHE A 250 19.66 -6.96 -7.16
CA PHE A 250 20.38 -7.12 -5.91
C PHE A 250 20.78 -5.79 -5.27
N THR A 251 21.07 -4.78 -6.09
CA THR A 251 21.32 -3.41 -5.61
C THR A 251 20.08 -2.83 -4.93
N MET A 252 18.91 -2.95 -5.54
CA MET A 252 17.65 -2.48 -4.92
C MET A 252 17.31 -3.28 -3.67
N MET A 253 17.55 -4.59 -3.66
CA MET A 253 17.36 -5.44 -2.48
C MET A 253 18.27 -5.01 -1.32
N GLY A 254 19.55 -4.74 -1.60
CA GLY A 254 20.49 -4.20 -0.60
C GLY A 254 20.04 -2.84 -0.06
N CYS A 255 19.56 -1.95 -0.93
CA CYS A 255 18.99 -0.66 -0.53
C CYS A 255 17.72 -0.81 0.32
N ALA A 256 16.86 -1.78 0.00
CA ALA A 256 15.65 -2.07 0.77
C ALA A 256 16.00 -2.59 2.17
N ILE A 257 16.90 -3.57 2.29
CA ILE A 257 17.38 -4.09 3.58
C ILE A 257 18.00 -2.97 4.42
N LYS A 258 18.85 -2.14 3.80
CA LYS A 258 19.46 -1.00 4.50
C LYS A 258 18.43 0.02 4.95
N SER A 259 17.45 0.33 4.10
CA SER A 259 16.35 1.25 4.43
C SER A 259 15.55 0.74 5.64
N ILE A 260 15.26 -0.56 5.69
CA ILE A 260 14.58 -1.21 6.81
C ILE A 260 15.44 -1.15 8.08
N TYR A 261 16.72 -1.49 8.00
CA TYR A 261 17.64 -1.41 9.13
C TYR A 261 17.72 0.00 9.72
N ASP A 262 17.87 1.00 8.86
CA ASP A 262 17.94 2.40 9.27
C ASP A 262 16.61 2.88 9.90
N LEU A 263 15.47 2.36 9.42
CA LEU A 263 14.15 2.67 9.98
C LEU A 263 13.92 2.04 11.35
N ILE A 264 14.40 0.81 11.57
CA ILE A 264 14.32 0.12 12.87
C ILE A 264 15.21 0.82 13.92
N ARG A 265 16.34 1.39 13.50
CA ARG A 265 17.29 2.08 14.38
C ARG A 265 16.91 3.54 14.70
N ALA A 266 16.08 4.18 13.86
CA ALA A 266 15.72 5.59 13.96
C ALA A 266 14.72 5.89 15.09
#